data_AF-A0A841HVH4-F1
#
_entry.id   AF-A0A841HVH4-F1
#
_cell.length_a   1.000
_cell.length_b   1.000
_cell.length_c   1.000
_cell.angle_alpha   90.00
_cell.angle_beta   90.00
_cell.angle_gamma   90.00
#
_symmetry.space_group_name_H-M   'P 1'
#
loop_
_entity.id
_entity.type
_entity.pdbx_description
1 polymer ?
#
loop_
_entity_poly.entity_id
_entity_poly.type
_entity_poly.pdbx_seq_one_letter_code
_entity_poly.pdbx_strand_id
1 'polypeptide(L)'
;MPTEDELSRRASRSAMVIATVVVVLVVVTAVASREPPLSGAYGDTFGVLTALFSGVALSGLWLTIRLQKIELAATRAELRAQAEAVSRQGFENTFFAAMDLLQRVESEVRNPGSVDPAQQGRHAFFHLVHHLNGYDNGGLSKVREGDSPDSVRRIYSSWFINSAYNIGPYFDLLLQILRLIDRSRLADRQIYANLLKAAASPAQKHLIFYHGLLCESSPDFKTLLERFAFFRDFDMTQVFAIPQSRNLWYGAEATGPGVMVDGRAV
;
A
#
# COMPACT_ATOMS: atom_id res chain seq x y z
N MET A 1 12.37 -26.69 -3.21
CA MET A 1 12.95 -27.28 -4.43
C MET A 1 13.18 -28.77 -4.16
N PRO A 2 12.67 -29.69 -4.98
CA PRO A 2 12.99 -31.10 -4.82
C PRO A 2 14.49 -31.31 -5.06
N THR A 3 15.15 -32.06 -4.18
CA THR A 3 16.59 -32.34 -4.26
C THR A 3 16.91 -33.18 -5.49
N GLU A 4 18.08 -33.01 -6.11
CA GLU A 4 18.51 -33.75 -7.32
C GLU A 4 18.32 -35.28 -7.20
N ASP A 5 18.42 -35.82 -5.98
CA ASP A 5 18.25 -37.24 -5.70
C ASP A 5 16.79 -37.74 -5.80
N GLU A 6 15.79 -36.87 -5.67
CA GLU A 6 14.38 -37.23 -5.92
C GLU A 6 14.04 -37.25 -7.40
N LEU A 7 14.65 -36.37 -8.20
CA LEU A 7 14.47 -36.31 -9.64
C LEU A 7 15.12 -37.52 -10.33
N SER A 8 16.33 -37.91 -9.89
CA SER A 8 17.04 -39.09 -10.41
C SER A 8 16.28 -40.40 -10.12
N ARG A 9 15.72 -40.55 -8.92
CA ARG A 9 14.92 -41.73 -8.53
C ARG A 9 13.58 -41.81 -9.27
N ARG A 10 12.96 -40.67 -9.58
CA ARG A 10 11.74 -40.63 -10.40
C ARG A 10 12.02 -41.02 -11.85
N ALA A 11 13.11 -40.50 -12.43
CA ALA A 11 13.55 -40.85 -13.77
C ALA A 11 13.93 -42.33 -13.92
N SER A 12 14.62 -42.92 -12.94
CA SER A 12 14.99 -44.34 -12.97
C SER A 12 13.78 -45.27 -12.86
N ARG A 13 12.79 -44.92 -12.04
CA ARG A 13 11.54 -45.67 -11.92
C ARG A 13 10.71 -45.63 -13.20
N SER A 14 10.61 -44.48 -13.87
CA SER A 14 9.93 -44.39 -15.18
C SER A 14 10.65 -45.20 -16.27
N ALA A 15 11.99 -45.18 -16.31
CA ALA A 15 12.77 -45.98 -17.26
C ALA A 15 12.59 -47.48 -17.03
N MET A 16 12.54 -47.92 -15.77
CA MET A 16 12.32 -49.32 -15.42
C MET A 16 10.92 -49.82 -15.82
N VAL A 17 9.88 -49.00 -15.65
CA VAL A 17 8.51 -49.35 -16.09
C VAL A 17 8.45 -49.49 -17.61
N ILE A 18 9.06 -48.56 -18.36
CA ILE A 18 9.12 -48.60 -19.82
C ILE A 18 9.87 -49.87 -20.29
N ALA A 19 11.04 -50.16 -19.71
CA ALA A 19 11.81 -51.36 -20.03
C ALA A 19 11.02 -52.65 -19.76
N THR A 20 10.27 -52.70 -18.65
CA THR A 20 9.45 -53.87 -18.30
C THR A 20 8.31 -54.07 -19.29
N VAL A 21 7.63 -52.99 -19.69
CA VAL A 21 6.56 -53.04 -20.69
C VAL A 21 7.09 -53.49 -22.06
N VAL A 22 8.27 -53.01 -22.46
CA VAL A 22 8.93 -53.43 -23.71
C VAL A 22 9.31 -54.91 -23.67
N VAL A 23 9.88 -55.40 -22.57
CA VAL A 23 10.21 -56.82 -22.42
C VAL A 23 8.97 -57.70 -22.48
N VAL A 24 7.89 -57.30 -21.81
CA VAL A 24 6.61 -58.04 -21.87
C VAL A 24 6.07 -58.07 -23.31
N LEU A 25 6.14 -56.96 -24.04
CA LEU A 25 5.72 -56.90 -25.45
C LEU A 25 6.55 -57.83 -26.34
N VAL A 26 7.87 -57.84 -26.18
CA VAL A 26 8.79 -58.72 -26.92
C VAL A 26 8.53 -60.19 -26.60
N VAL A 27 8.30 -60.53 -25.33
CA VAL A 27 8.01 -61.90 -24.91
C VAL A 27 6.67 -62.36 -25.47
N VAL A 28 5.63 -61.53 -25.39
CA VAL A 28 4.30 -61.88 -25.90
C VAL A 28 4.30 -62.06 -27.43
N THR A 29 5.00 -61.19 -28.16
CA THR A 29 5.16 -61.32 -29.61
C THR A 29 6.01 -62.54 -30.01
N ALA A 30 7.05 -62.87 -29.25
CA ALA A 30 7.90 -64.04 -29.48
C ALA A 30 7.23 -65.37 -29.11
N VAL A 31 6.30 -65.37 -28.15
CA VAL A 31 5.49 -66.54 -27.79
C VAL A 31 4.37 -66.73 -28.81
N ALA A 32 3.72 -65.65 -29.23
CA ALA A 32 2.70 -65.69 -30.26
C ALA A 32 3.25 -66.26 -31.57
N SER A 33 4.47 -65.91 -32.01
CA SER A 33 5.03 -66.36 -33.30
C SER A 33 5.35 -67.87 -33.42
N ARG A 34 5.07 -68.69 -32.39
CA ARG A 34 5.35 -70.13 -32.38
C ARG A 34 4.19 -71.05 -32.79
N GLU A 35 2.97 -70.54 -33.02
CA GLU A 35 1.80 -71.34 -33.43
C GLU A 35 1.49 -71.25 -34.95
N PRO A 36 0.87 -72.28 -35.58
CA PRO A 36 0.52 -72.24 -37.01
C PRO A 36 -0.63 -71.27 -37.32
N PRO A 37 -0.75 -70.75 -38.56
CA PRO A 37 -1.54 -69.56 -38.86
C PRO A 37 -3.05 -69.85 -38.93
N LEU A 38 -3.73 -69.75 -37.79
CA LEU A 38 -5.13 -69.35 -37.74
C LEU A 38 -5.16 -67.84 -37.56
N SER A 39 -5.21 -67.11 -38.68
CA SER A 39 -5.14 -65.64 -38.74
C SER A 39 -6.13 -64.91 -37.82
N GLY A 40 -7.23 -65.57 -37.40
CA GLY A 40 -8.20 -65.04 -36.43
C GLY A 40 -7.72 -64.99 -34.97
N ALA A 41 -7.01 -66.02 -34.46
CA ALA A 41 -6.57 -66.07 -33.05
C ALA A 41 -5.39 -65.12 -32.76
N TYR A 42 -4.54 -64.90 -33.77
CA TYR A 42 -3.53 -63.84 -33.76
C TYR A 42 -4.18 -62.46 -33.71
N GLY A 43 -5.22 -62.22 -34.51
CA GLY A 43 -5.97 -60.97 -34.49
C GLY A 43 -6.58 -60.64 -33.13
N ASP A 44 -7.18 -61.62 -32.45
CA ASP A 44 -7.81 -61.45 -31.12
C ASP A 44 -6.81 -61.09 -30.02
N THR A 45 -5.63 -61.72 -29.99
CA THR A 45 -4.59 -61.43 -28.99
C THR A 45 -3.92 -60.08 -29.23
N PHE A 46 -3.66 -59.71 -30.49
CA PHE A 46 -3.18 -58.36 -30.84
C PHE A 46 -4.23 -57.27 -30.53
N GLY A 47 -5.53 -57.55 -30.71
CA GLY A 47 -6.60 -56.64 -30.34
C GLY A 47 -6.65 -56.34 -28.83
N VAL A 48 -6.56 -57.37 -27.99
CA VAL A 48 -6.53 -57.24 -26.52
C VAL A 48 -5.30 -56.44 -26.05
N LEU A 49 -4.12 -56.72 -26.60
CA LEU A 49 -2.90 -55.97 -26.30
C LEU A 49 -3.03 -54.50 -26.68
N THR A 50 -3.52 -54.21 -27.89
CA THR A 50 -3.68 -52.84 -28.38
C THR A 50 -4.64 -52.05 -27.51
N ALA A 51 -5.76 -52.65 -27.09
CA ALA A 51 -6.71 -52.03 -26.18
C ALA A 51 -6.09 -51.71 -24.80
N LEU A 52 -5.28 -52.63 -24.26
CA LEU A 52 -4.53 -52.43 -23.00
C LEU A 52 -3.52 -51.27 -23.13
N PHE A 53 -2.75 -51.22 -24.22
CA PHE A 53 -1.82 -50.13 -24.49
C PHE A 53 -2.53 -48.79 -24.64
N SER A 54 -3.65 -48.75 -25.37
CA SER A 54 -4.46 -47.55 -25.51
C SER A 54 -5.01 -47.07 -24.15
N GLY A 55 -5.47 -47.99 -23.28
CA GLY A 55 -5.93 -47.67 -21.93
C GLY A 55 -4.83 -47.08 -21.04
N VAL A 56 -3.62 -47.65 -21.09
CA VAL A 56 -2.45 -47.14 -20.36
C VAL A 56 -2.01 -45.78 -20.90
N ALA A 57 -1.96 -45.61 -22.23
CA ALA A 57 -1.63 -44.33 -22.87
C ALA A 57 -2.63 -43.24 -22.50
N LEU A 58 -3.95 -43.54 -22.53
CA LEU A 58 -5.00 -42.62 -22.10
C LEU A 58 -4.90 -42.29 -20.60
N SER A 59 -4.56 -43.27 -19.76
CA SER A 59 -4.34 -43.05 -18.32
C SER A 59 -3.14 -42.14 -18.07
N GLY A 60 -2.06 -42.33 -18.81
CA GLY A 60 -0.88 -41.46 -18.79
C GLY A 60 -1.20 -40.03 -19.24
N LEU A 61 -2.00 -39.88 -20.31
CA LEU A 61 -2.48 -38.58 -20.79
C LEU A 61 -3.36 -37.88 -19.74
N TRP A 62 -4.31 -38.61 -19.13
CA TRP A 62 -5.17 -38.08 -18.08
C TRP A 62 -4.37 -37.60 -16.86
N LEU A 63 -3.37 -38.39 -16.44
CA LEU A 63 -2.45 -38.01 -15.37
C LEU A 63 -1.68 -36.74 -15.73
N THR A 64 -1.20 -36.64 -16.97
CA THR A 64 -0.51 -35.45 -17.48
C THR A 64 -1.41 -34.23 -17.44
N ILE A 65 -2.66 -34.33 -17.91
CA ILE A 65 -3.64 -33.23 -17.86
C ILE A 65 -3.90 -32.80 -16.40
N ARG A 66 -4.00 -33.76 -15.48
CA ARG A 66 -4.18 -33.46 -14.05
C ARG A 66 -2.97 -32.69 -13.49
N LEU A 67 -1.75 -33.11 -13.81
CA LEU A 67 -0.52 -32.43 -13.39
C LEU A 67 -0.43 -31.02 -13.97
N GLN A 68 -0.72 -30.85 -15.27
CA GLN A 68 -0.74 -29.55 -15.93
C GLN A 68 -1.74 -28.58 -15.28
N LYS A 69 -2.92 -29.07 -14.86
CA LYS A 69 -3.90 -28.24 -14.14
C LYS A 69 -3.36 -27.77 -12.78
N ILE A 70 -2.66 -28.64 -12.06
CA ILE A 70 -2.06 -28.30 -10.76
C ILE A 70 -0.94 -27.26 -10.95
N GLU A 71 -0.06 -27.48 -11.92
CA GLU A 71 1.03 -26.56 -12.23
C GLU A 71 0.50 -25.20 -12.68
N LEU A 72 -0.51 -25.17 -13.57
CA LEU A 72 -1.15 -23.92 -13.99
C LEU A 72 -1.78 -23.17 -12.82
N ALA A 73 -2.40 -23.88 -11.87
CA ALA A 73 -2.96 -23.27 -10.67
C ALA A 73 -1.85 -22.67 -9.77
N ALA A 74 -0.74 -23.39 -9.59
CA ALA A 74 0.42 -22.90 -8.84
C ALA A 74 1.05 -21.68 -9.52
N THR A 75 1.27 -21.72 -10.83
CA THR A 75 1.81 -20.60 -11.62
C THR A 75 0.90 -19.38 -11.55
N ARG A 76 -0.43 -19.56 -11.62
CA ARG A 76 -1.38 -18.45 -11.46
C ARG A 76 -1.33 -17.83 -10.06
N ALA A 77 -1.14 -18.63 -9.01
CA ALA A 77 -1.00 -18.13 -7.65
C ALA A 77 0.30 -17.31 -7.50
N GLU A 78 1.42 -17.82 -8.01
CA GLU A 78 2.71 -17.14 -8.01
C GLU A 78 2.65 -15.81 -8.79
N LEU A 79 2.08 -15.81 -10.00
CA LEU A 79 1.92 -14.59 -10.79
C LEU A 79 1.07 -13.53 -10.09
N ARG A 80 0.05 -13.94 -9.33
CA ARG A 80 -0.76 -13.01 -8.53
C ARG A 80 0.04 -12.40 -7.39
N ALA A 81 0.80 -13.22 -6.65
CA ALA A 81 1.67 -12.74 -5.58
C ALA A 81 2.74 -11.78 -6.12
N GLN A 82 3.35 -12.09 -7.27
CA GLN A 82 4.30 -11.22 -7.94
C GLN A 82 3.66 -9.91 -8.40
N ALA A 83 2.47 -9.95 -9.01
CA ALA A 83 1.75 -8.75 -9.42
C ALA A 83 1.42 -7.83 -8.24
N GLU A 84 1.02 -8.41 -7.09
CA GLU A 84 0.79 -7.66 -5.86
C GLU A 84 2.08 -7.04 -5.32
N ALA A 85 3.18 -7.80 -5.27
CA ALA A 85 4.49 -7.30 -4.84
C ALA A 85 4.99 -6.15 -5.72
N VAL A 86 4.86 -6.28 -7.05
CA VAL A 86 5.23 -5.22 -8.01
C VAL A 86 4.34 -3.99 -7.84
N SER A 87 3.02 -4.18 -7.66
CA SER A 87 2.11 -3.05 -7.41
C SER A 87 2.45 -2.33 -6.10
N ARG A 88 2.80 -3.07 -5.04
CA ARG A 88 3.25 -2.50 -3.77
C ARG A 88 4.53 -1.71 -3.95
N GLN A 89 5.54 -2.28 -4.61
CA GLN A 89 6.80 -1.60 -4.88
C GLN A 89 6.61 -0.33 -5.72
N GLY A 90 5.74 -0.37 -6.74
CA GLY A 90 5.41 0.79 -7.56
C GLY A 90 4.76 1.92 -6.75
N PHE A 91 3.85 1.57 -5.85
CA PHE A 91 3.27 2.51 -4.89
C PHE A 91 4.35 3.10 -3.97
N GLU A 92 5.16 2.26 -3.33
CA GLU A 92 6.20 2.67 -2.38
C GLU A 92 7.18 3.65 -3.03
N ASN A 93 7.66 3.33 -4.23
CA ASN A 93 8.53 4.23 -4.99
C ASN A 93 7.88 5.60 -5.26
N THR A 94 6.60 5.61 -5.65
CA THR A 94 5.86 6.85 -5.90
C THR A 94 5.65 7.65 -4.63
N PHE A 95 5.31 6.96 -3.52
CA PHE A 95 5.10 7.56 -2.22
C PHE A 95 6.39 8.20 -1.69
N PHE A 96 7.52 7.48 -1.70
CA PHE A 96 8.80 8.03 -1.23
C PHE A 96 9.29 9.18 -2.12
N ALA A 97 9.13 9.08 -3.45
CA ALA A 97 9.45 10.20 -4.34
C ALA A 97 8.59 11.45 -4.04
N ALA A 98 7.31 11.27 -3.70
CA ALA A 98 6.43 12.36 -3.30
C ALA A 98 6.81 12.94 -1.93
N MET A 99 7.21 12.11 -0.97
CA MET A 99 7.78 12.55 0.31
C MET A 99 9.04 13.39 0.13
N ASP A 100 9.94 12.97 -0.77
CA ASP A 100 11.15 13.75 -1.08
C ASP A 100 10.79 15.08 -1.74
N LEU A 101 9.77 15.10 -2.61
CA LEU A 101 9.25 16.33 -3.20
C LEU A 101 8.69 17.26 -2.10
N LEU A 102 7.99 16.69 -1.10
CA LEU A 102 7.45 17.44 0.03
C LEU A 102 8.56 18.06 0.88
N GLN A 103 9.64 17.33 1.13
CA GLN A 103 10.80 17.86 1.85
C GLN A 103 11.52 18.96 1.06
N ARG A 104 11.60 18.84 -0.27
CA ARG A 104 12.15 19.91 -1.13
C ARG A 104 11.28 21.17 -1.06
N VAL A 105 9.98 21.04 -1.25
CA VAL A 105 9.04 22.17 -1.11
C VAL A 105 9.10 22.77 0.29
N GLU A 106 9.17 21.94 1.33
CA GLU A 106 9.39 22.40 2.71
C GLU A 106 10.65 23.25 2.81
N SER A 107 11.78 22.79 2.28
CA SER A 107 13.06 23.51 2.32
C SER A 107 13.03 24.86 1.59
N GLU A 108 12.17 25.01 0.59
CA GLU A 108 12.00 26.24 -0.18
C GLU A 108 11.10 27.26 0.51
N VAL A 109 10.31 26.86 1.52
CA VAL A 109 9.48 27.78 2.31
C VAL A 109 10.39 28.78 3.02
N ARG A 110 10.08 30.07 2.89
CA ARG A 110 10.89 31.16 3.44
C ARG A 110 10.14 31.95 4.49
N ASN A 111 10.87 32.53 5.45
CA ASN A 111 10.29 33.54 6.32
C ASN A 111 10.00 34.83 5.50
N PRO A 112 8.75 35.33 5.43
CA PRO A 112 8.44 36.56 4.72
C PRO A 112 9.31 37.74 5.20
N GLY A 113 10.01 38.39 4.27
CA GLY A 113 10.86 39.55 4.58
C GLY A 113 12.29 39.23 5.03
N SER A 114 12.66 37.95 5.17
CA SER A 114 14.05 37.54 5.42
C SER A 114 14.76 37.14 4.13
N VAL A 115 15.98 37.64 3.94
CA VAL A 115 16.89 37.20 2.86
C VAL A 115 17.88 36.13 3.36
N ASP A 116 17.92 35.90 4.67
CA ASP A 116 18.84 34.95 5.30
C ASP A 116 18.49 33.50 4.93
N PRO A 117 19.40 32.75 4.28
CA PRO A 117 19.22 31.33 3.99
C PRO A 117 18.95 30.47 5.24
N ALA A 118 19.40 30.88 6.43
CA ALA A 118 19.14 30.17 7.69
C ALA A 118 17.67 30.27 8.15
N GLN A 119 16.86 31.11 7.48
CA GLN A 119 15.44 31.34 7.76
C GLN A 119 14.53 30.67 6.71
N GLN A 120 14.95 29.51 6.22
CA GLN A 120 14.20 28.66 5.28
C GLN A 120 13.89 27.31 5.90
N GLY A 121 13.05 26.52 5.23
CA GLY A 121 12.70 25.18 5.71
C GLY A 121 11.95 25.23 7.03
N ARG A 122 12.27 24.32 7.94
CA ARG A 122 11.60 24.16 9.24
C ARG A 122 11.54 25.44 10.08
N HIS A 123 12.56 26.28 10.02
CA HIS A 123 12.57 27.57 10.74
C HIS A 123 11.52 28.53 10.18
N ALA A 124 11.31 28.55 8.85
CA ALA A 124 10.28 29.38 8.24
C ALA A 124 8.87 28.98 8.72
N PHE A 125 8.60 27.69 8.90
CA PHE A 125 7.33 27.22 9.46
C PHE A 125 7.08 27.74 10.88
N PHE A 126 8.12 27.81 11.72
CA PHE A 126 8.01 28.40 13.05
C PHE A 126 7.56 29.86 12.99
N HIS A 127 8.20 30.67 12.13
CA HIS A 127 7.84 32.08 11.93
C HIS A 127 6.44 32.27 11.34
N LEU A 128 6.06 31.41 10.40
CA LEU A 128 4.71 31.42 9.80
C LEU A 128 3.63 31.15 10.84
N VAL A 129 3.85 30.21 11.76
CA VAL A 129 2.94 29.98 12.90
C VAL A 129 2.90 31.21 13.81
N HIS A 130 4.04 31.83 14.10
CA HIS A 130 4.09 33.04 14.93
C HIS A 130 3.33 34.22 14.28
N HIS A 131 3.40 34.34 12.95
CA HIS A 131 2.64 35.32 12.18
C HIS A 131 1.14 35.02 12.20
N LEU A 132 0.75 33.74 12.03
CA LEU A 132 -0.65 33.30 12.13
C LEU A 132 -1.23 33.53 13.52
N ASN A 133 -0.45 33.23 14.55
CA ASN A 133 -0.81 33.42 15.94
C ASN A 133 -0.71 34.88 16.38
N GLY A 134 -0.16 35.75 15.52
CA GLY A 134 -0.31 37.20 15.59
C GLY A 134 0.23 37.78 16.88
N TYR A 135 1.55 37.75 17.03
CA TYR A 135 2.21 38.34 18.20
C TYR A 135 1.87 39.84 18.42
N ASP A 136 1.34 40.56 17.42
CA ASP A 136 0.76 41.90 17.60
C ASP A 136 -0.71 42.09 17.16
N ASN A 137 -1.21 41.49 16.07
CA ASN A 137 -2.46 41.96 15.41
C ASN A 137 -3.65 40.98 15.38
N GLY A 138 -4.04 40.36 16.50
CA GLY A 138 -5.33 39.62 16.57
C GLY A 138 -5.31 38.19 16.02
N GLY A 139 -4.14 37.54 15.97
CA GLY A 139 -4.00 36.18 15.43
C GLY A 139 -4.68 35.08 16.26
N LEU A 140 -4.55 33.83 15.83
CA LEU A 140 -5.30 32.69 16.39
C LEU A 140 -5.06 32.43 17.88
N SER A 141 -3.94 32.90 18.43
CA SER A 141 -3.68 32.82 19.89
C SER A 141 -4.58 33.73 20.73
N LYS A 142 -5.16 34.78 20.13
CA LYS A 142 -6.09 35.72 20.79
C LYS A 142 -7.55 35.31 20.64
N VAL A 143 -7.85 34.29 19.81
CA VAL A 143 -9.18 33.70 19.69
C VAL A 143 -9.58 33.11 21.04
N ARG A 144 -10.66 33.63 21.63
CA ARG A 144 -11.12 33.22 22.97
C ARG A 144 -12.11 32.07 22.89
N GLU A 145 -12.24 31.37 24.00
CA GLU A 145 -13.30 30.39 24.19
C GLU A 145 -14.67 31.07 24.03
N GLY A 146 -15.42 30.70 22.98
CA GLY A 146 -16.70 31.31 22.60
C GLY A 146 -16.68 32.16 21.32
N ASP A 147 -15.53 32.36 20.69
CA ASP A 147 -15.46 33.02 19.38
C ASP A 147 -16.19 32.19 18.30
N SER A 148 -16.92 32.89 17.44
CA SER A 148 -17.69 32.26 16.36
C SER A 148 -16.76 31.56 15.35
N PRO A 149 -17.19 30.45 14.73
CA PRO A 149 -16.51 29.84 13.60
C PRO A 149 -16.03 30.81 12.51
N ASP A 150 -16.84 31.84 12.24
CA ASP A 150 -16.60 32.81 11.19
C ASP A 150 -15.48 33.79 11.51
N SER A 151 -15.21 34.08 12.80
CA SER A 151 -14.10 34.96 13.19
C SER A 151 -12.76 34.25 12.99
N VAL A 152 -12.66 32.98 13.37
CA VAL A 152 -11.48 32.12 13.14
C VAL A 152 -11.19 31.98 11.65
N ARG A 153 -12.24 31.70 10.86
CA ARG A 153 -12.14 31.62 9.39
C ARG A 153 -11.59 32.91 8.80
N ARG A 154 -12.11 34.06 9.20
CA ARG A 154 -11.68 35.37 8.69
C ARG A 154 -10.20 35.65 8.95
N ILE A 155 -9.74 35.38 10.17
CA ILE A 155 -8.32 35.55 10.54
C ILE A 155 -7.45 34.64 9.65
N TYR A 156 -7.80 33.36 9.55
CA TYR A 156 -7.07 32.41 8.73
C TYR A 156 -7.04 32.81 7.25
N SER A 157 -8.19 33.14 6.65
CA SER A 157 -8.26 33.54 5.24
C SER A 157 -7.40 34.77 4.96
N SER A 158 -7.41 35.77 5.86
CA SER A 158 -6.57 36.96 5.71
C SER A 158 -5.07 36.65 5.78
N TRP A 159 -4.66 35.74 6.66
CA TRP A 159 -3.28 35.28 6.75
C TRP A 159 -2.87 34.44 5.54
N PHE A 160 -3.75 33.56 5.08
CA PHE A 160 -3.46 32.63 3.99
C PHE A 160 -3.32 33.35 2.66
N ILE A 161 -4.11 34.38 2.37
CA ILE A 161 -3.96 35.19 1.14
C ILE A 161 -2.51 35.70 0.99
N ASN A 162 -1.90 36.16 2.07
CA ASN A 162 -0.52 36.69 2.05
C ASN A 162 0.55 35.58 2.07
N SER A 163 0.21 34.41 2.61
CA SER A 163 1.16 33.31 2.79
C SER A 163 1.05 32.23 1.70
N ALA A 164 -0.02 32.24 0.89
CA ALA A 164 -0.38 31.19 -0.05
C ALA A 164 0.70 30.92 -1.10
N TYR A 165 1.35 31.97 -1.62
CA TYR A 165 2.45 31.80 -2.57
C TYR A 165 3.61 30.96 -1.98
N ASN A 166 3.83 31.07 -0.67
CA ASN A 166 4.96 30.45 0.01
C ASN A 166 4.63 29.04 0.54
N ILE A 167 3.49 28.87 1.24
CA ILE A 167 3.12 27.60 1.88
C ILE A 167 2.02 26.82 1.15
N GLY A 168 1.31 27.43 0.21
CA GLY A 168 0.26 26.76 -0.58
C GLY A 168 0.73 25.47 -1.25
N PRO A 169 1.87 25.48 -2.00
CA PRO A 169 2.39 24.27 -2.64
C PRO A 169 2.67 23.12 -1.66
N TYR A 170 3.08 23.44 -0.42
CA TYR A 170 3.29 22.44 0.62
C TYR A 170 1.98 21.74 1.01
N PHE A 171 0.90 22.52 1.22
CA PHE A 171 -0.40 21.96 1.57
C PHE A 171 -1.01 21.14 0.43
N ASP A 172 -0.92 21.65 -0.81
CA ASP A 172 -1.43 20.95 -1.98
C ASP A 172 -0.73 19.59 -2.14
N LEU A 173 0.59 19.57 -2.01
CA LEU A 173 1.35 18.32 -2.13
C LEU A 173 1.06 17.35 -0.99
N LEU A 174 0.94 17.84 0.25
CA LEU A 174 0.54 17.03 1.40
C LEU A 174 -0.81 16.37 1.17
N LEU A 175 -1.80 17.12 0.68
CA LEU A 175 -3.12 16.61 0.32
C LEU A 175 -3.01 15.53 -0.78
N GLN A 176 -2.19 15.75 -1.80
CA GLN A 176 -2.00 14.77 -2.88
C GLN A 176 -1.34 13.48 -2.38
N ILE A 177 -0.40 13.56 -1.42
CA ILE A 177 0.18 12.36 -0.79
C ILE A 177 -0.88 11.63 0.05
N LEU A 178 -1.71 12.33 0.81
CA LEU A 178 -2.81 11.71 1.56
C LEU A 178 -3.83 11.03 0.63
N ARG A 179 -4.17 11.66 -0.51
CA ARG A 179 -5.01 11.05 -1.55
C ARG A 179 -4.35 9.84 -2.21
N LEU A 180 -3.03 9.88 -2.43
CA LEU A 180 -2.26 8.76 -2.96
C LEU A 180 -2.35 7.56 -2.01
N ILE A 181 -2.13 7.78 -0.72
CA ILE A 181 -2.25 6.73 0.31
C ILE A 181 -3.68 6.19 0.36
N ASP A 182 -4.69 7.07 0.30
CA ASP A 182 -6.09 6.65 0.34
C ASP A 182 -6.48 5.71 -0.79
N ARG A 183 -6.14 6.11 -2.02
CA ARG A 183 -6.50 5.40 -3.25
C ARG A 183 -5.72 4.11 -3.41
N SER A 184 -4.66 3.91 -2.63
CA SER A 184 -3.91 2.65 -2.63
C SER A 184 -4.80 1.51 -2.14
N ARG A 185 -4.72 0.35 -2.81
CA ARG A 185 -5.44 -0.87 -2.41
C ARG A 185 -4.67 -1.68 -1.35
N LEU A 186 -3.74 -1.03 -0.64
CA LEU A 186 -2.87 -1.67 0.34
C LEU A 186 -3.62 -1.85 1.67
N ALA A 187 -3.54 -3.04 2.25
CA ALA A 187 -4.15 -3.34 3.55
C ALA A 187 -3.52 -2.51 4.68
N ASP A 188 -2.23 -2.19 4.56
CA ASP A 188 -1.39 -1.53 5.55
C ASP A 188 -1.15 -0.04 5.24
N ARG A 189 -2.06 0.61 4.49
CA ARG A 189 -1.98 2.04 4.11
C ARG A 189 -1.73 3.00 5.28
N GLN A 190 -2.15 2.65 6.50
CA GLN A 190 -1.93 3.44 7.71
C GLN A 190 -0.44 3.60 8.04
N ILE A 191 0.43 2.65 7.67
CA ILE A 191 1.87 2.73 7.90
C ILE A 191 2.46 3.95 7.18
N TYR A 192 2.08 4.16 5.92
CA TYR A 192 2.56 5.30 5.12
C TYR A 192 2.01 6.64 5.64
N ALA A 193 0.75 6.66 6.10
CA ALA A 193 0.19 7.84 6.74
C ALA A 193 0.91 8.20 8.05
N ASN A 194 1.26 7.19 8.86
CA ASN A 194 2.03 7.38 10.08
C ASN A 194 3.45 7.89 9.78
N LEU A 195 4.08 7.43 8.70
CA LEU A 195 5.39 7.93 8.28
C LEU A 195 5.32 9.41 7.84
N LEU A 196 4.32 9.78 7.06
CA LEU A 196 4.06 11.17 6.68
C LEU A 196 3.80 12.05 7.93
N LYS A 197 2.99 11.56 8.87
CA LYS A 197 2.74 12.22 10.16
C LYS A 197 4.01 12.40 10.99
N ALA A 198 4.91 11.42 10.99
CA ALA A 198 6.17 11.47 11.72
C ALA A 198 7.16 12.47 11.11
N ALA A 199 7.13 12.64 9.78
CA ALA A 199 7.97 13.60 9.08
C ALA A 199 7.60 15.08 9.38
N ALA A 200 6.33 15.34 9.70
CA ALA A 200 5.85 16.69 10.00
C ALA A 200 6.23 17.16 11.42
N SER A 201 6.90 18.31 11.48
CA SER A 201 7.24 19.04 12.70
C SER A 201 6.00 19.60 13.42
N PRO A 202 6.12 19.98 14.71
CA PRO A 202 5.05 20.64 15.46
C PRO A 202 4.45 21.87 14.76
N ALA A 203 5.30 22.76 14.24
CA ALA A 203 4.86 23.97 13.54
C ALA A 203 4.06 23.63 12.26
N GLN A 204 4.53 22.63 11.50
CA GLN A 204 3.81 22.13 10.33
C GLN A 204 2.46 21.56 10.72
N LYS A 205 2.40 20.69 11.74
CA LYS A 205 1.13 20.10 12.23
C LYS A 205 0.13 21.18 12.65
N HIS A 206 0.58 22.25 13.31
CA HIS A 206 -0.27 23.38 13.65
C HIS A 206 -0.85 24.09 12.42
N LEU A 207 -0.04 24.36 11.39
CA LEU A 207 -0.52 24.98 10.16
C LEU A 207 -1.44 24.06 9.35
N ILE A 208 -1.11 22.76 9.27
CA ILE A 208 -1.93 21.73 8.61
C ILE A 208 -3.29 21.63 9.28
N PHE A 209 -3.36 21.72 10.60
CA PHE A 209 -4.62 21.68 11.34
C PHE A 209 -5.58 22.78 10.88
N TYR A 210 -5.14 24.03 10.85
CA TYR A 210 -6.01 25.14 10.43
C TYR A 210 -6.30 25.11 8.94
N HIS A 211 -5.30 24.78 8.11
CA HIS A 211 -5.51 24.69 6.67
C HIS A 211 -6.52 23.59 6.35
N GLY A 212 -6.36 22.38 6.88
CA GLY A 212 -7.30 21.28 6.65
C GLY A 212 -8.72 21.56 7.14
N LEU A 213 -8.88 22.40 8.18
CA LEU A 213 -10.18 22.76 8.72
C LEU A 213 -10.89 23.88 7.94
N LEU A 214 -10.13 24.90 7.53
CA LEU A 214 -10.67 26.18 7.04
C LEU A 214 -10.51 26.37 5.53
N CYS A 215 -9.73 25.51 4.87
CA CYS A 215 -9.55 25.55 3.42
C CYS A 215 -10.81 25.03 2.70
N GLU A 216 -11.51 25.93 2.01
CA GLU A 216 -12.73 25.59 1.28
C GLU A 216 -12.44 24.94 -0.09
N SER A 217 -11.25 25.17 -0.66
CA SER A 217 -10.89 24.63 -1.98
C SER A 217 -10.62 23.12 -1.98
N SER A 218 -10.43 22.52 -0.80
CA SER A 218 -10.11 21.09 -0.65
C SER A 218 -10.93 20.44 0.47
N PRO A 219 -12.24 20.22 0.25
CA PRO A 219 -13.17 19.75 1.29
C PRO A 219 -12.83 18.35 1.81
N ASP A 220 -12.14 17.52 1.01
CA ASP A 220 -11.69 16.19 1.41
C ASP A 220 -10.45 16.21 2.29
N PHE A 221 -9.73 17.33 2.40
CA PHE A 221 -8.52 17.41 3.21
C PHE A 221 -8.80 17.11 4.69
N LYS A 222 -9.84 17.74 5.24
CA LYS A 222 -10.31 17.44 6.60
C LYS A 222 -10.57 15.95 6.78
N THR A 223 -11.39 15.36 5.90
CA THR A 223 -11.77 13.95 5.94
C THR A 223 -10.56 13.02 5.89
N LEU A 224 -9.55 13.35 5.09
CA LEU A 224 -8.31 12.57 4.99
C LEU A 224 -7.49 12.65 6.28
N LEU A 225 -7.36 13.84 6.88
CA LEU A 225 -6.66 14.04 8.15
C LEU A 225 -7.34 13.28 9.30
N GLU A 226 -8.68 13.26 9.32
CA GLU A 226 -9.47 12.48 10.27
C GLU A 226 -9.25 10.99 10.08
N ARG A 227 -9.47 10.48 8.86
CA ARG A 227 -9.38 9.05 8.58
C ARG A 227 -8.02 8.45 8.90
N PHE A 228 -6.95 9.22 8.73
CA PHE A 228 -5.59 8.78 9.03
C PHE A 228 -5.10 9.15 10.44
N ALA A 229 -5.97 9.71 11.30
CA ALA A 229 -5.64 10.10 12.67
C ALA A 229 -4.36 10.96 12.76
N PHE A 230 -4.24 11.94 11.84
CA PHE A 230 -3.00 12.69 11.61
C PHE A 230 -2.50 13.43 12.86
N PHE A 231 -3.40 13.82 13.78
CA PHE A 231 -3.07 14.62 14.95
C PHE A 231 -2.99 13.84 16.26
N ARG A 232 -3.25 12.52 16.27
CA ARG A 232 -3.36 11.70 17.51
C ARG A 232 -2.18 11.79 18.49
N ASP A 233 -0.95 11.97 17.99
CA ASP A 233 0.27 11.97 18.82
C ASP A 233 0.88 13.37 18.93
N PHE A 234 0.15 14.38 18.48
CA PHE A 234 0.65 15.75 18.49
C PHE A 234 0.28 16.39 19.83
N ASP A 235 1.29 16.64 20.67
CA ASP A 235 1.10 17.33 21.94
C ASP A 235 0.76 18.81 21.67
N MET A 236 -0.50 19.15 21.92
CA MET A 236 -1.09 20.46 21.66
C MET A 236 -0.87 21.47 22.80
N THR A 237 -0.13 21.10 23.84
CA THR A 237 -0.07 21.87 25.09
C THR A 237 1.12 22.83 25.19
N GLN A 238 2.09 22.80 24.25
CA GLN A 238 3.26 23.69 24.29
C GLN A 238 3.47 24.48 23.00
N VAL A 239 3.76 25.79 23.14
CA VAL A 239 4.16 26.83 22.15
C VAL A 239 3.22 27.04 20.94
N PHE A 240 2.55 25.99 20.48
CA PHE A 240 1.64 25.91 19.34
C PHE A 240 0.23 25.53 19.79
N ALA A 241 -0.22 26.10 20.91
CA ALA A 241 -1.53 25.83 21.48
C ALA A 241 -2.63 26.08 20.45
N ILE A 242 -3.43 25.05 20.19
CA ILE A 242 -4.67 25.16 19.42
C ILE A 242 -5.78 25.41 20.46
N PRO A 243 -6.69 26.38 20.26
CA PRO A 243 -7.75 26.69 21.23
C PRO A 243 -8.49 25.42 21.66
N GLN A 244 -8.75 25.28 22.97
CA GLN A 244 -9.30 24.06 23.61
C GLN A 244 -10.60 23.53 22.98
N SER A 245 -11.26 24.32 22.13
CA SER A 245 -12.32 23.97 21.18
C SER A 245 -12.06 22.76 20.23
N ARG A 246 -10.95 22.03 20.35
CA ARG A 246 -10.52 20.90 19.47
C ARG A 246 -11.65 19.92 19.08
N ASN A 247 -12.54 19.63 20.02
CA ASN A 247 -13.63 18.65 19.88
C ASN A 247 -14.83 19.20 19.09
N LEU A 248 -14.87 20.51 18.83
CA LEU A 248 -15.91 21.14 18.01
C LEU A 248 -15.62 21.01 16.51
N TRP A 249 -14.40 20.65 16.11
CA TRP A 249 -13.91 20.90 14.76
C TRP A 249 -13.38 19.68 14.03
N TYR A 250 -12.62 18.81 14.70
CA TYR A 250 -12.21 17.51 14.17
C TYR A 250 -12.88 16.40 14.99
N GLY A 251 -13.34 15.34 14.33
CA GLY A 251 -13.90 14.18 15.01
C GLY A 251 -12.87 13.49 15.93
N ALA A 252 -13.35 12.78 16.96
CA ALA A 252 -12.51 12.06 17.93
C ALA A 252 -11.54 11.04 17.26
N GLU A 253 -11.84 10.59 16.05
CA GLU A 253 -10.97 9.71 15.25
C GLU A 253 -9.63 10.37 14.89
N ALA A 254 -9.62 11.69 14.68
CA ALA A 254 -8.46 12.48 14.26
C ALA A 254 -7.45 12.73 15.38
N THR A 255 -7.97 12.90 16.60
CA THR A 255 -7.26 13.38 17.79
C THR A 255 -6.99 12.27 18.81
N GLY A 256 -7.61 11.09 18.65
CA GLY A 256 -7.55 10.01 19.64
C GLY A 256 -8.50 10.26 20.82
N PRO A 257 -8.65 9.29 21.76
CA PRO A 257 -9.43 9.53 22.97
C PRO A 257 -8.84 10.74 23.69
N GLY A 258 -9.66 11.79 23.84
CA GLY A 258 -9.20 13.11 24.25
C GLY A 258 -8.28 13.05 25.44
N VAL A 259 -7.10 13.67 25.33
CA VAL A 259 -6.23 13.89 26.49
C VAL A 259 -7.05 14.70 27.49
N MET A 260 -7.36 14.03 28.61
CA MET A 260 -8.13 14.53 29.74
C MET A 260 -7.42 15.77 30.28
N VAL A 261 -8.00 16.95 30.09
CA VAL A 261 -7.67 18.12 30.90
C VAL A 261 -8.90 18.35 31.76
N ASP A 262 -8.75 18.11 33.07
CA ASP A 262 -9.77 18.30 34.12
C ASP A 262 -11.04 17.45 34.06
N GLY A 263 -10.91 16.14 33.79
CA GLY A 263 -11.86 15.14 34.30
C GLY A 263 -13.32 15.27 33.83
N ARG A 264 -13.61 16.03 32.77
CA ARG A 264 -14.96 16.13 32.20
C ARG A 264 -14.90 15.84 30.70
N ALA A 265 -15.74 14.89 30.29
CA ALA A 265 -15.91 14.47 28.91
C ALA A 265 -16.56 15.60 28.09
N VAL A 266 -15.91 15.96 26.98
CA VAL A 266 -16.53 16.52 25.77
C VAL A 266 -15.80 15.91 24.58
#